data_AF-A0A7V9RRF9-F1
#
_entry.id   AF-A0A7V9RRF9-F1
#
_cell.length_a   1.000
_cell.length_b   1.000
_cell.length_c   1.000
_cell.angle_alpha   90.00
_cell.angle_beta   90.00
_cell.angle_gamma   90.00
#
_symmetry.space_group_name_H-M   'P 1'
#
loop_
_entity.id
_entity.type
_entity.pdbx_description
1 polymer ?
#
loop_
_entity_poly.entity_id
_entity_poly.type
_entity_poly.pdbx_seq_one_letter_code
_entity_poly.pdbx_strand_id
1 'polypeptide(L)'
;MPGLQVLIDADNVGPARVQPVLTAITAIEAPVSIVVSGREQALSRVSWPPSARQIVASGWQRADVALAEAYRRDDGPLILVSGDGDFALLAARHPGSVLIVSAAPSYRLTENATVTDPALEGPGPLHTWLRHVTGER
;
A
#
# COMPACT_ATOMS: atom_id res chain seq x y z
N MET A 1 2.82 14.44 13.83
CA MET A 1 2.62 14.27 12.37
C MET A 1 1.69 13.08 12.18
N PRO A 2 0.72 13.15 11.25
CA PRO A 2 -0.04 11.96 10.87
C PRO A 2 0.93 10.87 10.37
N GLY A 3 0.68 9.62 10.75
CA GLY A 3 1.54 8.48 10.42
C GLY A 3 1.33 7.97 9.00
N LEU A 4 2.30 7.21 8.48
CA LEU A 4 2.19 6.53 7.20
C LEU A 4 1.11 5.43 7.27
N GLN A 5 0.17 5.46 6.34
CA GLN A 5 -0.82 4.40 6.15
C GLN A 5 -0.40 3.50 4.98
N VAL A 6 -0.48 2.18 5.17
CA VAL A 6 -0.18 1.18 4.15
C VAL A 6 -1.36 0.24 4.03
N LEU A 7 -2.01 0.23 2.86
CA LEU A 7 -3.13 -0.65 2.53
C LEU A 7 -2.66 -1.65 1.47
N ILE A 8 -2.80 -2.95 1.75
CA ILE A 8 -2.25 -4.02 0.90
C ILE A 8 -3.37 -4.97 0.49
N ASP A 9 -3.59 -5.06 -0.82
CA ASP A 9 -4.42 -6.11 -1.41
C ASP A 9 -3.52 -7.30 -1.78
N ALA A 10 -3.55 -8.32 -0.92
CA ALA A 10 -2.73 -9.52 -1.08
C ALA A 10 -3.23 -10.43 -2.23
N ASP A 11 -4.48 -10.27 -2.68
CA ASP A 11 -5.01 -11.00 -3.82
C ASP A 11 -4.60 -10.36 -5.15
N ASN A 12 -4.40 -9.04 -5.17
CA ASN A 12 -3.97 -8.30 -6.35
C ASN A 12 -2.45 -8.28 -6.53
N VAL A 13 -1.69 -8.15 -5.43
CA VAL A 13 -0.23 -7.95 -5.50
C VAL A 13 0.53 -9.07 -4.80
N GLY A 14 1.46 -9.69 -5.54
CA GLY A 14 2.26 -10.81 -5.04
C GLY A 14 3.47 -10.40 -4.17
N PRO A 15 4.12 -11.40 -3.51
CA PRO A 15 5.20 -11.17 -2.55
C PRO A 15 6.38 -10.35 -3.08
N ALA A 16 6.74 -10.49 -4.37
CA ALA A 16 7.86 -9.78 -4.97
C ALA A 16 7.72 -8.24 -4.91
N ARG A 17 6.49 -7.74 -4.84
CA ARG A 17 6.20 -6.29 -4.71
C ARG A 17 5.90 -5.87 -3.27
N VAL A 18 5.29 -6.76 -2.49
CA VAL A 18 4.97 -6.51 -1.08
C VAL A 18 6.25 -6.46 -0.22
N GLN A 19 7.18 -7.40 -0.43
CA GLN A 19 8.36 -7.54 0.43
C GLN A 19 9.25 -6.27 0.44
N PRO A 20 9.55 -5.62 -0.69
CA PRO A 20 10.27 -4.35 -0.69
C PRO A 20 9.57 -3.24 0.10
N VAL A 21 8.23 -3.17 0.04
CA VAL A 21 7.43 -2.20 0.82
C VAL A 21 7.61 -2.44 2.32
N LEU A 22 7.43 -3.69 2.76
CA LEU A 22 7.60 -4.05 4.17
C LEU A 22 9.02 -3.77 4.66
N THR A 23 10.04 -4.09 3.87
CA THR A 23 11.44 -3.78 4.22
C THR A 23 11.67 -2.27 4.32
N ALA A 24 11.19 -1.49 3.35
CA ALA A 24 11.40 -0.04 3.34
C ALA A 24 10.74 0.67 4.53
N ILE A 25 9.49 0.31 4.88
CA ILE A 25 8.78 0.94 6.00
C ILE A 25 9.30 0.52 7.38
N THR A 26 10.11 -0.53 7.49
CA THR A 26 10.81 -0.85 8.75
C THR A 26 12.03 0.03 9.00
N ALA A 27 12.51 0.72 7.97
CA ALA A 27 13.69 1.58 8.05
C ALA A 27 13.35 3.05 8.38
N ILE A 28 12.06 3.41 8.47
CA ILE A 28 11.61 4.77 8.79
C ILE A 28 11.26 4.88 10.28
N GLU A 29 11.44 6.07 10.85
CA GLU A 29 11.11 6.41 12.23
C GLU A 29 9.64 6.85 12.40
N ALA A 30 8.97 7.18 11.29
CA ALA A 30 7.57 7.61 11.31
C ALA A 30 6.60 6.50 11.78
N PRO A 31 5.52 6.83 12.51
CA PRO A 31 4.50 5.84 12.85
C PRO A 31 3.87 5.22 11.59
N VAL A 32 3.79 3.89 11.54
CA VAL A 32 3.24 3.15 10.39
C VAL A 32 2.03 2.31 10.79
N SER A 33 0.95 2.42 10.04
CA SER A 33 -0.25 1.59 10.16
C SER A 33 -0.39 0.72 8.92
N ILE A 34 -0.24 -0.59 9.09
CA ILE A 34 -0.31 -1.57 8.00
C ILE A 34 -1.60 -2.35 8.12
N VAL A 35 -2.44 -2.31 7.08
CA VAL A 35 -3.61 -3.17 6.94
C VAL A 35 -3.49 -3.95 5.64
N VAL A 36 -3.67 -5.25 5.72
CA VAL A 36 -3.67 -6.14 4.57
C VAL A 36 -4.98 -6.92 4.52
N SER A 37 -5.54 -7.07 3.33
CA SER A 37 -6.68 -7.94 3.08
C SER A 37 -6.47 -8.86 1.88
N GLY A 38 -7.09 -10.03 1.94
CA GLY A 38 -7.07 -11.04 0.89
C GLY A 38 -7.46 -12.41 1.42
N ARG A 39 -7.49 -13.40 0.54
CA ARG A 39 -7.73 -14.81 0.90
C ARG A 39 -6.62 -15.35 1.79
N GLU A 40 -6.94 -16.34 2.61
CA GLU A 40 -5.99 -16.98 3.53
C GLU A 40 -4.72 -17.48 2.82
N GLN A 41 -4.87 -18.11 1.65
CA GLN A 41 -3.73 -18.57 0.84
C GLN A 41 -2.86 -17.42 0.31
N ALA A 42 -3.43 -16.24 0.07
CA ALA A 42 -2.67 -15.08 -0.37
C ALA A 42 -1.91 -14.46 0.80
N LEU A 43 -2.58 -14.30 1.94
CA LEU A 43 -1.98 -13.80 3.18
C LEU A 43 -0.83 -14.69 3.66
N SER A 44 -0.92 -16.02 3.50
CA SER A 44 0.12 -16.96 3.93
C SER A 44 1.41 -16.91 3.09
N ARG A 45 1.44 -16.16 1.98
CA ARG A 45 2.62 -16.07 1.09
C ARG A 45 3.67 -15.06 1.56
N VAL A 46 3.33 -14.22 2.54
CA VAL A 46 4.17 -13.14 3.04
C VAL A 46 4.30 -13.26 4.55
N SER A 47 5.51 -13.06 5.05
CA SER A 47 5.75 -12.92 6.49
C SER A 47 5.42 -11.49 6.92
N TRP A 48 4.21 -11.29 7.44
CA TRP A 48 3.76 -9.98 7.90
C TRP A 48 4.42 -9.57 9.23
N PRO A 49 4.76 -8.28 9.43
CA PRO A 49 5.23 -7.82 10.73
C PRO A 49 4.10 -7.95 11.78
N PRO A 50 4.42 -8.15 13.08
CA PRO A 50 3.41 -8.31 14.13
C PRO A 50 2.42 -7.13 14.26
N SER A 51 2.83 -5.93 13.79
CA SER A 51 1.99 -4.73 13.77
C SER A 51 0.99 -4.69 12.62
N ALA A 52 1.10 -5.57 11.62
CA ALA A 52 0.16 -5.61 10.50
C ALA A 52 -1.17 -6.22 10.92
N ARG A 53 -2.26 -5.49 10.68
CA ARG A 53 -3.61 -6.00 10.83
C ARG A 53 -4.00 -6.77 9.57
N GLN A 54 -4.13 -8.08 9.70
CA GLN A 54 -4.58 -8.95 8.61
C GLN A 54 -6.09 -9.13 8.66
N ILE A 55 -6.77 -8.93 7.52
CA ILE A 55 -8.21 -9.12 7.37
C ILE A 55 -8.45 -10.19 6.31
N VAL A 56 -8.81 -11.39 6.75
CA VAL A 56 -9.18 -12.49 5.83
C VAL A 56 -10.47 -12.12 5.11
N ALA A 57 -10.41 -12.08 3.79
CA ALA A 57 -11.53 -11.78 2.92
C ALA A 57 -11.66 -12.88 1.85
N SER A 58 -12.86 -13.43 1.69
CA SER A 58 -13.15 -14.46 0.69
C SER A 58 -14.35 -14.05 -0.17
N GLY A 59 -14.21 -14.19 -1.48
CA GLY A 59 -15.21 -13.77 -2.47
C GLY A 59 -14.84 -12.49 -3.20
N TRP A 60 -15.56 -12.21 -4.28
CA TRP A 60 -15.32 -11.07 -5.16
C TRP A 60 -15.46 -9.74 -4.38
N GLN A 61 -14.49 -8.82 -4.56
CA GLN A 61 -14.40 -7.47 -3.97
C GLN A 61 -14.36 -7.37 -2.43
N ARG A 62 -14.29 -8.49 -1.70
CA ARG A 62 -14.29 -8.43 -0.22
C ARG A 62 -13.02 -7.81 0.35
N ALA A 63 -11.88 -8.01 -0.32
CA ALA A 63 -10.62 -7.37 0.07
C ALA A 63 -10.70 -5.85 -0.12
N ASP A 64 -11.28 -5.38 -1.23
CA ASP A 64 -11.42 -3.96 -1.54
C ASP A 64 -12.28 -3.23 -0.50
N VAL A 65 -13.42 -3.83 -0.15
CA VAL A 65 -14.30 -3.30 0.89
C VAL A 65 -13.58 -3.24 2.24
N ALA A 66 -12.89 -4.31 2.63
CA ALA A 66 -12.16 -4.35 3.89
C ALA A 66 -11.05 -3.28 3.97
N LEU A 67 -10.33 -3.06 2.88
CA LEU A 67 -9.30 -2.03 2.79
C LEU A 67 -9.89 -0.62 2.78
N ALA A 68 -11.01 -0.41 2.09
CA ALA A 68 -11.73 0.86 2.09
C ALA A 68 -12.31 1.20 3.48
N GLU A 69 -12.77 0.21 4.25
CA GLU A 69 -13.23 0.39 5.64
C GLU A 69 -12.06 0.67 6.60
N ALA A 70 -10.89 0.10 6.32
CA ALA A 70 -9.69 0.33 7.12
C ALA A 70 -9.00 1.68 6.83
N TYR A 71 -9.26 2.25 5.65
CA TYR A 71 -8.74 3.54 5.23
C TYR A 71 -9.17 4.65 6.17
N ARG A 72 -8.19 5.43 6.61
CA ARG A 72 -8.41 6.70 7.32
C ARG A 72 -8.08 7.86 6.39
N ARG A 73 -9.02 8.80 6.33
CA ARG A 73 -8.78 10.10 5.68
C ARG A 73 -8.08 11.02 6.67
N ASP A 74 -6.77 11.15 6.51
CA ASP A 74 -5.92 12.11 7.20
C ASP A 74 -4.89 12.69 6.22
N ASP A 75 -4.14 13.70 6.65
CA ASP A 75 -3.12 14.39 5.84
C ASP A 75 -1.77 13.64 5.79
N GLY A 76 -1.71 12.41 6.33
CA GLY A 76 -0.51 11.58 6.30
C GLY A 76 -0.28 10.96 4.92
N PRO A 77 0.91 10.42 4.63
CA PRO A 77 1.15 9.70 3.39
C PRO A 77 0.40 8.36 3.35
N LEU A 78 0.02 7.93 2.15
CA LEU A 78 -0.62 6.65 1.87
C LEU A 78 0.18 5.83 0.86
N ILE A 79 0.49 4.58 1.20
CA ILE A 79 0.90 3.56 0.24
C ILE A 79 -0.28 2.62 0.01
N LEU A 80 -0.71 2.50 -1.24
CA LEU A 80 -1.67 1.51 -1.68
C LEU A 80 -0.96 0.46 -2.55
N VAL A 81 -0.89 -0.77 -2.05
CA VAL A 81 -0.31 -1.91 -2.75
C VAL A 81 -1.46 -2.66 -3.44
N SER A 82 -1.92 -2.10 -4.56
CA SER A 82 -2.93 -2.65 -5.46
C SER A 82 -2.85 -1.95 -6.82
N GLY A 83 -3.22 -2.65 -7.89
CA GLY A 83 -3.49 -2.07 -9.21
C GLY A 83 -4.97 -1.80 -9.48
N ASP A 84 -5.86 -2.11 -8.55
CA ASP A 84 -7.31 -2.06 -8.79
C ASP A 84 -7.84 -0.63 -8.90
N GLY A 85 -8.61 -0.38 -9.98
CA GLY A 85 -9.24 0.91 -10.23
C GLY A 85 -10.35 1.28 -9.26
N ASP A 86 -10.87 0.33 -8.47
CA ASP A 86 -11.88 0.59 -7.44
C ASP A 86 -11.35 1.53 -6.34
N PHE A 87 -10.03 1.55 -6.13
CA PHE A 87 -9.38 2.50 -5.22
C PHE A 87 -9.12 3.89 -5.79
N ALA A 88 -9.43 4.15 -7.07
CA ALA A 88 -9.12 5.44 -7.70
C ALA A 88 -9.77 6.63 -7.00
N LEU A 89 -11.01 6.48 -6.52
CA LEU A 89 -11.69 7.55 -5.79
C LEU A 89 -11.03 7.81 -4.43
N LEU A 90 -10.51 6.77 -3.78
CA LEU A 90 -9.78 6.88 -2.52
C LEU A 90 -8.46 7.63 -2.76
N ALA A 91 -7.68 7.22 -3.77
CA ALA A 91 -6.44 7.88 -4.15
C ALA A 91 -6.66 9.37 -4.49
N ALA A 92 -7.69 9.67 -5.30
CA ALA A 92 -8.02 11.05 -5.71
C ALA A 92 -8.50 11.97 -4.58
N ARG A 93 -9.03 11.41 -3.48
CA ARG A 93 -9.60 12.19 -2.36
C ARG A 93 -8.72 12.22 -1.12
N HIS A 94 -7.64 11.44 -1.10
CA HIS A 94 -6.70 11.45 0.00
C HIS A 94 -5.92 12.77 0.00
N PRO A 95 -5.88 13.51 1.13
CA PRO A 95 -5.26 14.84 1.15
C PRO A 95 -3.73 14.80 1.20
N GLY A 96 -3.13 13.68 1.65
CA GLY A 96 -1.69 13.46 1.63
C GLY A 96 -1.17 12.84 0.33
N SER A 97 0.14 12.66 0.24
CA SER A 97 0.79 12.01 -0.90
C SER A 97 0.40 10.53 -1.01
N VAL A 98 0.05 10.08 -2.22
CA VAL A 98 -0.29 8.68 -2.50
C VAL A 98 0.80 8.01 -3.35
N LEU A 99 1.25 6.84 -2.92
CA LEU A 99 2.07 5.91 -3.69
C LEU A 99 1.26 4.65 -4.04
N ILE A 100 1.25 4.28 -5.31
CA ILE A 100 0.71 3.02 -5.80
C ILE A 100 1.85 2.06 -6.08
N VAL A 101 1.77 0.86 -5.51
CA VAL A 101 2.72 -0.23 -5.76
C VAL A 101 2.02 -1.30 -6.60
N SER A 102 2.31 -1.34 -7.89
CA SER A 102 1.67 -2.28 -8.83
C SER A 102 2.47 -2.47 -10.11
N ALA A 103 2.33 -3.64 -10.73
CA ALA A 103 2.88 -3.92 -12.07
C ALA A 103 2.12 -3.22 -13.19
N ALA A 104 0.81 -3.09 -12.98
CA ALA A 104 -0.16 -2.72 -14.00
C ALA A 104 -1.33 -1.99 -13.30
N PRO A 105 -1.09 -0.78 -12.77
CA PRO A 105 -2.16 -0.02 -12.15
C PRO A 105 -3.21 0.34 -13.20
N SER A 106 -4.48 0.36 -12.77
CA SER A 106 -5.54 1.00 -13.52
C SER A 106 -5.16 2.44 -13.87
N TYR A 107 -5.46 2.87 -15.10
CA TYR A 107 -5.17 4.23 -15.57
C TYR A 107 -5.67 5.32 -14.59
N ARG A 108 -6.84 5.10 -13.98
CA ARG A 108 -7.44 6.04 -13.01
C ARG A 108 -6.60 6.25 -11.74
N LEU A 109 -5.80 5.26 -11.34
CA LEU A 109 -4.88 5.40 -10.20
C LEU A 109 -3.69 6.30 -10.57
N THR A 110 -3.24 6.25 -11.83
CA THR A 110 -2.05 6.96 -12.29
C THR A 110 -2.25 8.48 -12.39
N GLU A 111 -3.50 8.95 -12.46
CA GLU A 111 -3.83 10.37 -12.53
C GLU A 111 -3.61 11.13 -11.21
N ASN A 112 -3.62 10.41 -10.08
CA ASN A 112 -3.68 11.02 -8.74
C ASN A 112 -2.59 10.54 -7.77
N ALA A 113 -1.62 9.76 -8.25
CA ALA A 113 -0.62 9.13 -7.38
C ALA A 113 0.71 8.90 -8.10
N THR A 114 1.79 8.83 -7.31
CA THR A 114 3.06 8.27 -7.78
C THR A 114 2.89 6.76 -7.93
N VAL A 115 3.44 6.18 -8.99
CA VAL A 115 3.41 4.73 -9.23
C VAL A 115 4.84 4.19 -9.18
N THR A 116 5.02 3.02 -8.58
CA THR A 116 6.27 2.27 -8.68
C THR A 116 6.00 0.76 -8.74
N ASP A 117 6.88 0.04 -9.42
CA ASP A 117 6.96 -1.41 -9.35
C ASP A 117 8.34 -1.83 -8.81
N PRO A 118 8.49 -2.05 -7.49
CA PRO A 118 9.79 -2.38 -6.91
C PRO A 118 10.30 -3.76 -7.34
N ALA A 119 9.45 -4.62 -7.91
CA ALA A 119 9.89 -5.89 -8.48
C ALA A 119 10.59 -5.72 -9.84
N LEU A 120 10.30 -4.63 -10.57
CA LEU A 120 10.90 -4.31 -11.86
C LEU A 120 11.98 -3.23 -11.75
N GLU A 121 11.73 -2.19 -10.96
CA GLU A 121 12.54 -0.98 -10.84
C GLU A 121 13.57 -1.07 -9.70
N GLY A 122 13.43 -2.08 -8.84
CA GLY A 122 14.14 -2.15 -7.57
C GLY A 122 13.58 -1.18 -6.51
N PRO A 123 14.18 -1.13 -5.31
CA PRO A 123 13.62 -0.37 -4.18
C PRO A 123 13.90 1.14 -4.23
N GLY A 124 14.69 1.63 -5.19
CA GLY A 124 15.15 3.02 -5.25
C GLY A 124 14.03 4.07 -5.33
N PRO A 125 13.04 3.92 -6.23
CA PRO A 125 11.91 4.84 -6.31
C PRO A 125 11.09 4.89 -5.01
N LEU A 126 10.82 3.72 -4.42
CA LEU A 126 10.11 3.58 -3.14
C LEU A 126 10.85 4.32 -2.00
N HIS A 127 12.16 4.11 -1.86
CA HIS A 127 12.97 4.82 -0.84
C HIS A 127 13.01 6.32 -1.07
N THR A 128 13.08 6.75 -2.33
CA THR A 128 13.08 8.18 -2.69
C THR A 128 11.77 8.84 -2.31
N TRP A 129 10.64 8.18 -2.59
CA TRP A 129 9.32 8.66 -2.22
C TRP A 129 9.17 8.72 -0.69
N LEU A 130 9.57 7.67 0.03
CA LEU A 130 9.50 7.62 1.50
C LEU A 130 10.26 8.77 2.14
N ARG A 131 11.53 8.99 1.78
CA ARG A 131 12.33 10.12 2.29
C ARG A 131 11.67 11.48 2.03
N HIS A 132 11.04 11.65 0.88
CA HIS A 132 10.35 12.89 0.55
C HIS A 132 9.15 13.14 1.49
N VAL A 133 8.35 12.11 1.78
CA VAL A 133 7.11 12.26 2.56
C VAL A 133 7.33 12.15 4.07
N THR A 134 8.38 11.48 4.54
CA THR A 134 8.74 11.38 5.97
C THR A 134 9.66 12.50 6.43
N GLY A 135 10.34 13.18 5.49
CA GLY A 135 11.34 14.20 5.80
C GLY A 135 12.68 13.64 6.28
N GLU A 136 12.88 12.33 6.19
CA GLU A 136 14.12 11.64 6.54
C GLU A 136 15.16 11.81 5.41
N ARG A 137 16.43 12.05 5.79
CA ARG A 137 17.52 12.31 4.84
C ARG A 137 18.31 11.05 4.49
#